data_AF-A0A4Z2EAP2-F1
#
_entry.id   AF-A0A4Z2EAP2-F1
#
_cell.length_a   1.000
_cell.length_b   1.000
_cell.length_c   1.000
_cell.angle_alpha   90.00
_cell.angle_beta   90.00
_cell.angle_gamma   90.00
#
_symmetry.space_group_name_H-M   'P 1'
#
loop_
_entity.id
_entity.type
_entity.pdbx_description
1 polymer ?
#
loop_
_entity_poly.entity_id
_entity_poly.type
_entity_poly.pdbx_seq_one_letter_code
_entity_poly.pdbx_strand_id
1 'polypeptide(L)' 'MLSLLSKCIDRMNLYNNAAHFGEVAGEEAGAAWKDILNLLYELLGKPE' A
#
# COMPACT_ATOMS: atom_id res chain seq x y z
N MET A 1 -3.36 -16.85 -5.63
CA MET A 1 -3.40 -15.38 -5.81
C MET A 1 -3.47 -14.62 -4.48
N LEU A 2 -4.40 -14.94 -3.56
CA LEU A 2 -4.58 -14.22 -2.29
C LEU A 2 -3.30 -14.07 -1.43
N SER A 3 -2.42 -15.08 -1.38
CA SER A 3 -1.14 -14.98 -0.64
C SER A 3 -0.20 -13.91 -1.19
N LEU A 4 -0.20 -13.67 -2.50
CA LEU A 4 0.62 -12.62 -3.10
C LEU A 4 0.06 -11.24 -2.76
N LEU A 5 -1.27 -11.08 -2.84
CA LEU A 5 -1.95 -9.84 -2.46
C LEU A 5 -1.69 -9.47 -1.00
N SER A 6 -1.84 -10.44 -0.08
CA SER A 6 -1.52 -10.25 1.34
C SER A 6 -0.07 -9.81 1.52
N LYS A 7 0.88 -10.46 0.84
CA LYS A 7 2.31 -10.11 0.90
C LYS A 7 2.63 -8.70 0.39
N CYS A 8 1.83 -8.15 -0.53
CA CYS A 8 1.97 -6.77 -0.99
C CYS A 8 1.47 -5.79 0.07
N ILE A 9 0.29 -6.04 0.63
CA ILE A 9 -0.29 -5.24 1.71
C ILE A 9 0.65 -5.22 2.92
N ASP A 10 1.15 -6.39 3.35
CA ASP A 10 2.07 -6.50 4.49
C ASP A 10 3.34 -5.65 4.30
N ARG A 11 3.88 -5.59 3.07
CA ARG A 11 5.06 -4.76 2.75
C ARG A 11 4.74 -3.27 2.74
N MET A 12 3.57 -2.89 2.23
CA MET A 12 3.14 -1.48 2.24
C MET A 12 2.85 -0.98 3.66
N ASN A 13 2.35 -1.85 4.54
CA ASN A 13 2.07 -1.55 5.95
C ASN A 13 3.33 -1.41 6.82
N LEU A 14 4.53 -1.74 6.31
CA LEU A 14 5.78 -1.45 7.01
C LEU A 14 6.08 0.05 7.07
N TYR A 15 5.43 0.85 6.22
CA TYR A 15 5.60 2.29 6.19
C TYR A 15 4.51 2.96 7.04
N ASN A 16 4.94 3.78 8.00
CA ASN A 16 4.05 4.46 8.94
C ASN A 16 2.99 5.36 8.27
N ASN A 17 3.31 5.98 7.13
CA ASN A 17 2.41 6.83 6.35
C ASN A 17 2.97 7.10 4.93
N ALA A 18 2.17 7.79 4.11
CA ALA A 18 2.52 8.22 2.75
C ALA A 18 3.82 9.03 2.67
N ALA A 19 4.08 9.92 3.64
CA ALA A 19 5.29 10.73 3.66
C ALA A 19 6.54 9.85 3.85
N HIS A 20 6.51 8.92 4.82
CA HIS A 20 7.59 7.95 5.04
C HIS A 20 7.81 7.05 3.82
N PHE A 21 6.75 6.62 3.13
CA PHE A 21 6.90 5.88 1.87
C PHE A 21 7.55 6.76 0.78
N GLY A 22 7.14 8.03 0.67
CA GLY A 22 7.67 8.98 -0.29
C GLY A 22 9.14 9.34 -0.06
N GLU A 23 9.61 9.37 1.18
CA GLU A 23 11.03 9.57 1.53
C GLU A 23 11.93 8.45 0.96
N VAL A 24 11.41 7.22 0.85
CA VAL A 24 12.17 6.05 0.41
C VAL A 24 11.98 5.77 -1.09
N ALA A 25 10.76 5.90 -1.59
CA ALA A 25 10.36 5.52 -2.94
C ALA A 25 10.15 6.70 -3.91
N GLY A 26 10.22 7.93 -3.42
CA GLY A 26 9.98 9.16 -4.18
C GLY A 26 8.60 9.77 -3.93
N GLU A 27 8.50 11.09 -4.12
CA GLU A 27 7.31 11.88 -3.80
C GLU A 27 6.05 11.40 -4.54
N GLU A 28 6.17 11.11 -5.84
CA GLU A 28 5.06 10.58 -6.65
C GLU A 28 4.54 9.23 -6.13
N ALA A 29 5.45 8.36 -5.69
CA ALA A 29 5.09 7.07 -5.10
C ALA A 29 4.43 7.23 -3.73
N GLY A 30 4.93 8.19 -2.92
CA GLY A 30 4.30 8.61 -1.67
C GLY A 30 2.87 9.10 -1.87
N ALA A 31 2.66 9.96 -2.86
CA ALA A 31 1.33 10.49 -3.20
C ALA A 31 0.34 9.38 -3.60
N ALA A 32 0.80 8.37 -4.34
CA ALA A 32 -0.03 7.23 -4.76
C ALA A 32 -0.23 6.14 -3.68
N TRP A 33 0.50 6.20 -2.55
CA TRP A 33 0.56 5.11 -1.58
C TRP A 33 -0.80 4.72 -0.99
N LYS A 34 -1.59 5.72 -0.56
CA LYS A 34 -2.90 5.50 0.07
C LYS A 34 -3.89 4.87 -0.92
N ASP A 35 -3.92 5.37 -2.15
CA ASP A 35 -4.80 4.86 -3.21
C ASP A 35 -4.45 3.42 -3.58
N ILE A 36 -3.16 3.10 -3.72
CA ILE A 36 -2.72 1.72 -3.98
C ILE A 36 -3.13 0.79 -2.84
N LEU A 37 -2.93 1.20 -1.58
CA LEU A 37 -3.28 0.37 -0.42
C LEU A 37 -4.80 0.07 -0.37
N ASN A 38 -5.62 1.09 -0.64
CA ASN A 38 -7.08 0.95 -0.72
C ASN A 38 -7.50 -0.04 -1.82
N LEU A 39 -6.93 0.09 -3.02
CA LEU A 39 -7.21 -0.83 -4.13
C LEU A 39 -6.82 -2.27 -3.81
N LEU A 40 -5.73 -2.48 -3.07
CA LEU A 40 -5.31 -3.82 -2.64
C LEU A 40 -6.29 -4.42 -1.62
N TYR A 41 -6.84 -3.61 -0.71
CA TYR A 41 -7.85 -4.03 0.25
C TYR A 41 -9.21 -4.33 -0.41
N GLU A 42 -9.65 -3.49 -1.35
CA GLU A 42 -10.83 -3.76 -2.18
C GLU A 42 -10.68 -5.08 -2.95
N LEU A 43 -9.52 -5.33 -3.56
CA LEU A 43 -9.24 -6.58 -4.28
C LEU A 43 -9.27 -7.80 -3.35
N LEU A 44 -8.92 -7.63 -2.07
CA LEU A 44 -8.99 -8.69 -1.05
C LEU A 44 -10.44 -8.96 -0.59
N GLY A 45 -11.40 -8.16 -1.04
CA GLY A 45 -12.79 -8.20 -0.56
C GLY A 45 -12.94 -7.66 0.86
N LYS A 46 -11.97 -6.85 1.33
CA LYS A 46 -11.99 -6.20 2.63
C LYS A 46 -12.03 -4.69 2.42
N PRO A 47 -13.20 -4.05 2.33
CA PRO A 47 -13.25 -2.60 2.24
C PRO A 47 -12.60 -1.97 3.48
N GLU A 48 -11.73 -0.97 3.27
CA GLU A 48 -11.11 -0.14 4.32
C GLU A 48 -12.08 0.96 4.78
#